data_AF-A0A7C8AF94-F1
#
_entry.id   AF-A0A7C8AF94-F1
#
_cell.length_a   1.000
_cell.length_b   1.000
_cell.length_c   1.000
_cell.angle_alpha   90.00
_cell.angle_beta   90.00
_cell.angle_gamma   90.00
#
_symmetry.space_group_name_H-M   'P 1'
#
loop_
_entity.id
_entity.type
_entity.pdbx_description
1 polymer ?
#
loop_
_entity_poly.entity_id
_entity_poly.type
_entity_poly.pdbx_seq_one_letter_code
_entity_poly.pdbx_strand_id
1 'polypeptide(L)'
;MDAAETLKLIEELGGETVIYRPRAGGSREVTALVDRDRPGGLGNAPHGESGTAEILVANSSEIGIAASEVNRGGDRVEMVSRLGRNAVVRPIKRILAHDGGGVRLEIR
;
A
#
# COMPACT_ATOMS: atom_id res chain seq x y z
N MET A 1 4.30 -2.70 19.28
CA MET A 1 5.03 -2.07 18.18
C MET A 1 4.29 -0.80 17.85
N ASP A 2 4.96 0.35 17.94
CA ASP A 2 4.39 1.61 17.50
C ASP A 2 4.69 1.89 16.01
N ALA A 3 4.19 3.02 15.51
CA ALA A 3 4.34 3.38 14.10
C ALA A 3 5.80 3.65 13.69
N ALA A 4 6.62 4.20 14.59
CA ALA A 4 8.01 4.51 14.31
C ALA A 4 8.86 3.22 14.30
N GLU A 5 8.59 2.28 15.19
CA GLU A 5 9.19 0.95 15.16
C GLU A 5 8.82 0.20 13.88
N THR A 6 7.55 0.29 13.47
CA THR A 6 7.07 -0.35 12.23
C THR A 6 7.74 0.25 10.99
N LEU A 7 7.94 1.56 10.95
CA LEU A 7 8.67 2.21 9.86
C LEU A 7 10.10 1.67 9.76
N LYS A 8 10.82 1.60 10.88
CA LYS A 8 12.18 1.05 10.90
C LYS A 8 12.22 -0.38 10.39
N LEU A 9 11.27 -1.23 10.82
CA LEU A 9 11.16 -2.59 10.33
C LEU A 9 10.92 -2.64 8.82
N ILE A 10 10.05 -1.78 8.28
CA ILE A 10 9.80 -1.69 6.84
C ILE A 10 11.10 -1.33 6.10
N GLU A 11 11.86 -0.36 6.60
CA GLU A 11 13.14 0.06 6.01
C GLU A 11 14.17 -1.06 6.02
N GLU A 12 14.31 -1.76 7.15
CA GLU A 12 15.23 -2.91 7.31
C GLU A 12 14.89 -4.07 6.37
N LEU A 13 13.61 -4.26 6.06
CA LEU A 13 13.12 -5.29 5.13
C LEU A 13 13.19 -4.87 3.65
N GLY A 14 13.74 -3.69 3.34
CA GLY A 14 13.85 -3.20 1.98
C GLY A 14 12.57 -2.55 1.46
N GLY A 15 11.88 -1.81 2.33
CA GLY A 15 10.70 -1.02 1.96
C GLY A 15 10.96 -0.07 0.79
N GLU A 16 9.90 0.21 0.06
CA GLU A 16 9.92 1.04 -1.14
C GLU A 16 9.16 2.34 -0.90
N THR A 17 9.61 3.42 -1.53
CA THR A 17 8.86 4.68 -1.54
C THR A 17 7.64 4.55 -2.44
N VAL A 18 6.47 4.82 -1.87
CA VAL A 18 5.20 4.89 -2.59
C VAL A 18 4.54 6.24 -2.34
N ILE A 19 3.73 6.73 -3.28
CA ILE A 19 3.01 8.00 -3.12
C ILE A 19 1.56 7.69 -2.77
N TYR A 20 1.18 8.01 -1.54
CA TYR A 20 -0.21 8.00 -1.10
C TYR A 20 -0.94 9.23 -1.64
N ARG A 21 -2.10 9.02 -2.25
CA ARG A 21 -2.95 10.05 -2.86
C ARG A 21 -4.35 9.99 -2.26
N PRO A 22 -4.65 10.79 -1.23
CA PRO A 22 -5.99 10.86 -0.63
C PRO A 22 -7.01 11.40 -1.63
N ARG A 23 -8.26 10.93 -1.53
CA ARG A 23 -9.38 11.44 -2.33
C ARG A 23 -9.61 12.94 -2.12
N ALA A 24 -9.38 13.42 -0.89
CA ALA A 24 -9.54 14.84 -0.54
C ALA A 24 -8.54 15.76 -1.26
N GLY A 25 -7.53 15.19 -1.93
CA GLY A 25 -6.46 15.91 -2.61
C GLY A 25 -5.13 15.80 -1.87
N GLY A 26 -4.08 16.31 -2.52
CA GLY A 26 -2.71 16.21 -2.04
C GLY A 26 -2.06 14.86 -2.36
N SER A 27 -0.82 14.73 -1.91
CA SER A 27 -0.02 13.51 -2.04
C SER A 27 1.05 13.48 -0.96
N ARG A 28 1.41 12.28 -0.50
CA ARG A 28 2.44 12.06 0.51
C ARG A 28 3.33 10.90 0.09
N GLU A 29 4.64 11.09 0.13
CA GLU A 29 5.58 9.98 0.00
C GLU A 29 5.63 9.22 1.32
N VAL A 30 5.50 7.90 1.26
CA VAL A 30 5.55 7.00 2.42
C VAL A 30 6.39 5.78 2.08
N THR A 31 7.09 5.24 3.08
CA THR A 31 7.81 3.98 2.92
C THR A 31 6.84 2.83 3.18
N ALA A 32 6.78 1.88 2.24
CA ALA A 32 5.89 0.74 2.31
C ALA A 32 6.63 -0.56 1.93
N LEU A 33 6.35 -1.65 2.64
CA LEU A 33 6.73 -2.97 2.15
C LEU A 33 5.68 -3.43 1.14
N VAL A 34 6.08 -3.68 -0.11
CA VAL A 34 5.17 -3.98 -1.22
C VAL A 34 5.25 -5.46 -1.59
N ASP A 35 4.22 -6.23 -1.23
CA ASP A 35 4.03 -7.59 -1.71
C ASP A 35 3.20 -7.59 -3.00
N ARG A 36 3.85 -7.94 -4.10
CA ARG A 36 3.26 -7.99 -5.45
C ARG A 36 2.95 -9.41 -5.91
N ASP A 37 3.30 -10.43 -5.12
CA ASP A 37 3.22 -11.86 -5.48
C ASP A 37 1.96 -12.52 -4.92
N ARG A 38 1.09 -11.78 -4.24
CA ARG A 38 -0.17 -12.34 -3.76
C ARG A 38 -1.00 -12.85 -4.95
N PRO A 39 -1.23 -14.17 -5.07
CA PRO A 39 -2.08 -14.68 -6.13
C PRO A 39 -3.48 -14.09 -5.93
N GLY A 40 -3.96 -13.35 -6.93
CA GLY A 40 -5.38 -13.04 -7.02
C GLY A 40 -6.11 -14.38 -6.98
N GLY A 41 -7.06 -14.54 -6.05
CA GLY A 41 -7.69 -15.84 -5.79
C GLY A 41 -8.04 -16.57 -7.08
N LEU A 42 -7.66 -17.85 -7.14
CA LEU A 42 -7.80 -18.76 -8.28
C LEU A 42 -9.25 -18.72 -8.82
N GLY A 43 -9.49 -17.87 -9.82
CA GLY A 43 -10.75 -17.77 -10.52
C GLY A 43 -10.48 -18.09 -11.99
N ASN A 44 -10.96 -19.25 -12.43
CA ASN A 44 -10.89 -19.73 -13.81
C ASN A 44 -11.45 -18.70 -14.82
N ALA A 45 -10.66 -17.72 -15.24
CA ALA A 45 -11.02 -16.72 -16.23
C ALA A 45 -9.85 -16.45 -17.18
N PRO A 46 -9.99 -16.65 -18.50
CA PRO A 46 -8.89 -16.55 -19.45
C PRO A 46 -8.52 -15.11 -19.85
N HIS A 47 -8.82 -14.08 -19.06
CA HIS A 47 -8.53 -12.68 -19.41
C HIS A 47 -8.12 -11.84 -18.19
N GLY A 48 -6.84 -11.46 -18.14
CA GLY A 48 -6.34 -10.27 -17.43
C GLY A 48 -6.40 -10.30 -15.90
N GLU A 49 -5.47 -11.02 -15.26
CA GLU A 49 -5.17 -10.78 -13.85
C GLU A 49 -4.61 -9.36 -13.69
N SER A 50 -5.47 -8.39 -13.36
CA SER A 50 -5.02 -7.17 -12.70
C SER A 50 -4.48 -7.59 -11.33
N GLY A 51 -3.20 -7.95 -11.28
CA GLY A 51 -2.57 -8.55 -10.13
C GLY A 51 -2.78 -7.68 -8.89
N THR A 52 -3.42 -8.23 -7.87
CA THR A 52 -3.57 -7.57 -6.57
C THR A 52 -2.19 -7.43 -5.92
N ALA A 53 -1.96 -6.34 -5.20
CA ALA A 53 -0.80 -6.19 -4.35
C ALA A 53 -1.23 -5.86 -2.91
N GLU A 54 -0.38 -6.17 -1.95
CA GLU A 54 -0.54 -5.81 -0.54
C GLU A 54 0.60 -4.86 -0.17
N ILE A 55 0.29 -3.79 0.56
CA ILE A 55 1.30 -2.93 1.15
C ILE A 55 1.18 -2.91 2.67
N LEU A 56 2.31 -2.92 3.36
CA LEU A 56 2.41 -2.63 4.79
C LEU A 56 3.06 -1.26 4.97
N VAL A 57 2.38 -0.38 5.72
CA VAL A 57 2.85 0.97 6.05
C VAL A 57 2.74 1.21 7.55
N ALA A 58 3.50 2.18 8.08
CA ALA A 58 3.34 2.64 9.45
C ALA A 58 1.94 3.27 9.66
N ASN A 59 1.28 2.95 10.77
CA ASN A 59 -0.02 3.50 11.13
C ASN A 59 0.10 4.91 11.73
N SER A 60 0.43 5.88 10.88
CA SER A 60 0.59 7.28 11.28
C SER A 60 0.29 8.22 10.12
N SER A 61 -0.35 9.35 10.39
CA SER A 61 -0.59 10.38 9.37
C SER A 61 0.62 11.27 9.06
N GLU A 62 1.72 11.10 9.81
CA GLU A 62 2.95 11.86 9.60
C GLU A 62 3.97 11.07 8.78
N ILE A 63 4.16 9.79 9.13
CA ILE A 63 5.25 8.94 8.59
C ILE A 63 4.76 7.77 7.73
N GLY A 64 3.44 7.57 7.63
CA GLY A 64 2.84 6.45 6.90
C GLY A 64 1.42 6.77 6.44
N ILE A 65 0.50 5.83 6.64
CA ILE A 65 -0.93 6.03 6.37
C ILE A 65 -1.71 5.54 7.58
N ALA A 66 -2.46 6.43 8.24
CA ALA A 66 -3.27 6.04 9.37
C ALA A 66 -4.50 5.22 8.93
N ALA A 67 -4.81 4.13 9.64
CA ALA A 67 -6.01 3.34 9.33
C ALA A 67 -7.31 4.17 9.40
N SER A 68 -7.33 5.21 10.24
CA SER A 68 -8.43 6.15 10.41
C SER A 68 -8.57 7.16 9.27
N GLU A 69 -7.51 7.45 8.51
CA GLU A 69 -7.55 8.41 7.39
C GLU A 69 -7.88 7.77 6.03
N VAL A 70 -7.80 6.43 5.92
CA VAL A 70 -8.00 5.71 4.66
C VAL A 70 -9.45 5.74 4.19
N ASN A 71 -9.67 6.37 3.04
CA ASN A 71 -10.90 6.34 2.26
C ASN A 71 -10.83 5.29 1.14
N ARG A 72 -11.32 4.09 1.45
CA ARG A 72 -11.43 2.91 0.56
C ARG A 72 -12.22 3.13 -0.74
N GLY A 73 -12.95 4.25 -0.86
CA GLY A 73 -13.75 4.60 -2.03
C GLY A 73 -13.07 5.57 -3.00
N GLY A 74 -11.85 6.04 -2.72
CA GLY A 74 -11.19 7.00 -3.61
C GLY A 74 -9.70 7.19 -3.44
N ASP A 75 -9.10 6.69 -2.36
CA ASP A 75 -7.67 6.81 -2.14
C ASP A 75 -6.88 5.88 -3.06
N ARG A 76 -5.68 6.33 -3.41
CA ARG A 76 -4.80 5.63 -4.34
C ARG A 76 -3.38 5.62 -3.82
N VAL A 77 -2.62 4.64 -4.29
CA VAL A 77 -1.18 4.54 -4.07
C VAL A 77 -0.50 4.45 -5.42
N GLU A 78 0.54 5.24 -5.60
CA GLU A 78 1.43 5.18 -6.74
C GLU A 78 2.72 4.46 -6.35
N MET A 79 3.09 3.45 -7.12
CA MET A 79 4.28 2.66 -6.85
C MET A 79 4.99 2.30 -8.16
N VAL A 80 6.29 2.06 -8.11
CA VAL A 80 7.05 1.60 -9.28
C VAL A 80 6.61 0.18 -9.66
N SER A 81 6.31 -0.02 -10.94
CA SER A 81 6.00 -1.35 -11.48
C SER A 81 7.23 -2.26 -11.45
N ARG A 82 7.03 -3.59 -11.35
CA ARG A 82 8.12 -4.59 -11.32
C ARG A 82 9.14 -4.46 -12.47
N LEU A 83 8.71 -3.92 -13.61
CA LEU A 83 9.56 -3.74 -14.79
C LEU A 83 10.38 -2.45 -14.77
N GLY A 84 10.30 -1.66 -13.69
CA GLY A 84 11.08 -0.44 -13.49
C GLY A 84 10.77 0.68 -14.50
N ARG A 85 9.73 0.53 -15.33
CA ARG A 85 9.51 1.41 -16.48
C ARG A 85 8.63 2.62 -16.19
N ASN A 86 7.62 2.47 -15.33
CA ASN A 86 6.69 3.56 -14.97
C ASN A 86 6.06 3.31 -13.60
N ALA A 87 5.81 4.39 -12.87
CA ALA A 87 4.97 4.38 -11.69
C ALA A 87 3.51 4.13 -12.09
N VAL A 88 2.81 3.30 -11.33
CA VAL A 88 1.41 2.94 -11.58
C VAL A 88 0.59 3.38 -10.39
N VAL A 89 -0.46 4.15 -10.65
CA VAL A 89 -1.45 4.55 -9.65
C VAL A 89 -2.50 3.45 -9.53
N ARG A 90 -2.66 2.89 -8.33
CA ARG A 90 -3.67 1.87 -8.02
C ARG A 90 -4.56 2.30 -6.85
N PRO A 91 -5.88 2.12 -6.93
CA PRO A 91 -6.78 2.39 -5.81
C PRO A 91 -6.55 1.43 -4.64
N ILE A 92 -6.68 1.96 -3.43
CA ILE A 92 -6.76 1.17 -2.21
C ILE A 92 -8.17 0.56 -2.13
N LYS A 93 -8.26 -0.75 -2.11
CA LYS A 93 -9.54 -1.48 -2.08
C LYS A 93 -10.00 -1.78 -0.67
N ARG A 94 -9.08 -2.18 0.21
CA ARG A 94 -9.43 -2.66 1.54
C ARG A 94 -8.28 -2.50 2.53
N ILE A 95 -8.62 -2.28 3.79
CA ILE A 95 -7.71 -2.50 4.92
C ILE A 95 -7.79 -3.98 5.28
N LEU A 96 -6.67 -4.68 5.15
CA LEU A 96 -6.58 -6.12 5.41
C LEU A 96 -6.36 -6.40 6.89
N ALA A 97 -5.52 -5.60 7.52
CA ALA A 97 -5.23 -5.63 8.94
C ALA A 97 -4.69 -4.27 9.38
N HIS A 98 -4.83 -3.93 10.65
CA HIS A 98 -4.11 -2.82 11.26
C HIS A 98 -3.97 -3.04 12.77
N ASP A 99 -2.95 -2.45 13.37
CA ASP A 99 -2.74 -2.36 14.82
C ASP A 99 -2.17 -0.98 15.18
N GLY A 100 -1.62 -0.80 16.38
CA GLY A 100 -1.05 0.49 16.79
C GLY A 100 0.21 0.90 16.00
N GLY A 101 0.85 -0.02 15.29
CA GLY A 101 2.10 0.23 14.57
C GLY A 101 1.98 0.17 13.06
N GLY A 102 1.21 -0.76 12.51
CA GLY A 102 1.14 -1.01 11.07
C GLY A 102 -0.27 -1.03 10.50
N VAL A 103 -0.37 -0.74 9.20
CA VAL A 103 -1.59 -0.90 8.40
C VAL A 103 -1.26 -1.70 7.15
N ARG A 104 -2.01 -2.78 6.92
CA ARG A 104 -1.95 -3.59 5.70
C ARG A 104 -3.09 -3.22 4.78
N LEU A 105 -2.76 -2.86 3.54
CA LEU A 105 -3.72 -2.38 2.55
C LEU A 105 -3.66 -3.24 1.29
N GLU A 106 -4.84 -3.56 0.75
CA GLU A 106 -4.99 -4.20 -0.56
C GLU A 106 -5.11 -3.13 -1.65
N ILE A 107 -4.30 -3.26 -2.70
CA ILE A 107 -4.26 -2.35 -3.86
C ILE A 107 -4.49 -3.14 -5.15
N ARG A 108 -5.31 -2.58 -6.05
CA ARG A 108 -5.69 -3.25 -7.31
C ARG A 108 -5.82 -2.29 -8.47
#